data_AF-A0A3M1AGC5-F1
#
_entry.id   AF-A0A3M1AGC5-F1
#
_cell.length_a   1.000
_cell.length_b   1.000
_cell.length_c   1.000
_cell.angle_alpha   90.00
_cell.angle_beta   90.00
_cell.angle_gamma   90.00
#
_symmetry.space_group_name_H-M   'P 1'
#
loop_
_entity.id
_entity.type
_entity.pdbx_description
1 polymer ?
#
loop_
_entity_poly.entity_id
_entity_poly.type
_entity_poly.pdbx_seq_one_letter_code
_entity_poly.pdbx_strand_id
1 'polypeptide(L)'
;MKSNDRVRRLHAQCPNAKSIEEILLRAHKYPNVYRRFEQHFIVCSRCRRIVQRLKIFYEILEKEMSEPSSPKVIDFALKLNPKVRSR
;
A
#
# COMPACT_ATOMS: atom_id res chain seq x y z
N MET A 1 0.29 10.57 33.35
CA MET A 1 -0.49 10.51 32.08
C MET A 1 0.33 11.01 30.87
N LYS A 2 1.42 10.35 30.47
CA LYS A 2 2.33 10.80 29.38
C LYS A 2 2.39 9.88 28.13
N SER A 3 1.59 8.81 28.09
CA SER A 3 1.73 7.75 27.08
C SER A 3 0.94 8.02 25.78
N ASN A 4 -0.26 8.59 25.86
CA ASN A 4 -1.14 8.77 24.69
C ASN A 4 -0.68 9.87 23.72
N ASP A 5 0.02 10.90 24.19
CA ASP A 5 0.49 11.99 23.31
C ASP A 5 1.67 11.57 22.43
N ARG A 6 2.55 10.69 22.92
CA ARG A 6 3.62 10.11 22.08
C ARG A 6 3.03 9.29 20.94
N VAL A 7 2.03 8.46 21.24
CA VAL A 7 1.35 7.62 20.24
C VAL A 7 0.62 8.47 19.21
N ARG A 8 -0.07 9.55 19.63
CA ARG A 8 -0.73 10.49 18.71
C ARG A 8 0.25 11.22 17.78
N ARG A 9 1.40 11.68 18.29
CA ARG A 9 2.44 12.33 17.45
C ARG A 9 3.08 11.35 16.46
N LEU A 10 3.30 10.09 16.87
CA LEU A 10 3.78 9.03 15.98
C LEU A 10 2.77 8.72 14.84
N HIS A 11 1.46 8.81 15.13
CA HIS A 11 0.42 8.65 14.12
C HIS A 11 0.32 9.83 13.14
N ALA A 12 0.64 11.06 13.57
CA ALA A 12 0.68 12.23 12.68
C ALA A 12 1.84 12.17 11.67
N GLN A 13 2.91 11.43 12.00
CA GLN A 13 4.06 11.21 11.12
C GLN A 13 3.87 10.03 10.15
N CYS A 14 2.76 9.29 10.26
CA CYS A 14 2.50 8.16 9.37
C CYS A 14 2.15 8.66 7.96
N PRO A 15 2.87 8.22 6.91
CA PRO A 15 2.39 8.41 5.55
C PRO A 15 1.01 7.76 5.36
N ASN A 16 0.20 8.34 4.47
CA ASN A 16 -1.07 7.74 4.08
C ASN A 16 -0.82 6.45 3.25
N ALA A 17 -1.87 5.65 3.03
CA ALA A 17 -1.73 4.36 2.35
C ALA A 17 -1.17 4.47 0.92
N LYS A 18 -1.60 5.47 0.15
CA LYS A 18 -1.11 5.74 -1.21
C LYS A 18 0.39 6.07 -1.22
N SER A 19 0.84 6.88 -0.26
CA SER A 19 2.25 7.21 -0.11
C SER A 19 3.09 6.01 0.33
N ILE A 20 2.55 5.13 1.19
CA ILE A 20 3.24 3.88 1.58
C ILE A 20 3.43 2.99 0.36
N GLU A 21 2.38 2.78 -0.42
CA GLU A 21 2.46 1.99 -1.64
C GLU A 21 3.50 2.56 -2.63
N GLU A 22 3.51 3.88 -2.85
CA GLU A 22 4.50 4.51 -3.71
C GLU A 22 5.95 4.32 -3.20
N ILE A 23 6.17 4.46 -1.89
CA ILE A 23 7.48 4.22 -1.26
C ILE A 23 7.94 2.77 -1.51
N LEU A 24 7.03 1.80 -1.37
CA LEU A 24 7.34 0.39 -1.58
C LEU A 24 7.66 0.10 -3.06
N LEU A 25 6.81 0.54 -3.98
CA LEU A 25 6.98 0.30 -5.42
C LEU A 25 8.24 0.98 -5.99
N ARG A 26 8.65 2.11 -5.40
CA ARG A 26 9.81 2.90 -5.86
C ARG A 26 11.03 2.77 -4.96
N ALA A 27 11.11 1.72 -4.13
CA ALA A 27 12.20 1.51 -3.19
C ALA A 27 13.59 1.54 -3.86
N HIS A 28 13.71 0.93 -5.06
CA HIS A 28 14.94 0.92 -5.85
C HIS A 28 15.38 2.32 -6.30
N LYS A 29 14.43 3.22 -6.57
CA LYS A 29 14.68 4.59 -7.05
C LYS A 29 15.00 5.55 -5.91
N TYR A 30 14.45 5.29 -4.72
CA TYR A 30 14.60 6.16 -3.54
C TYR A 30 14.99 5.38 -2.28
N PRO A 31 16.20 4.77 -2.25
CA PRO A 31 16.61 3.88 -1.16
C PRO A 31 16.67 4.59 0.21
N ASN A 32 17.00 5.88 0.22
CA ASN A 32 17.02 6.68 1.45
C ASN A 32 15.62 6.89 2.05
N VAL A 33 14.61 7.09 1.20
CA VAL A 33 13.21 7.24 1.63
C VAL A 33 12.70 5.91 2.15
N TYR A 34 12.99 4.83 1.43
CA TYR A 34 12.64 3.47 1.85
C TYR A 34 13.27 3.12 3.20
N ARG A 35 14.56 3.38 3.41
CA ARG A 35 15.25 3.11 4.69
C ARG A 35 14.62 3.86 5.87
N ARG A 36 14.24 5.14 5.69
CA ARG A 36 13.53 5.92 6.73
C ARG A 36 12.16 5.32 7.02
N PHE A 37 11.43 4.90 5.99
CA PHE A 37 10.15 4.24 6.15
C PHE A 37 10.29 2.90 6.88
N GLU A 38 11.29 2.09 6.55
CA GLU A 38 11.58 0.82 7.21
C GLU A 38 11.81 0.97 8.72
N GLN A 39 12.63 1.96 9.12
CA GLN A 39 12.84 2.29 10.53
C GLN A 39 11.52 2.68 11.23
N HIS A 40 10.67 3.46 10.57
CA HIS A 40 9.35 3.84 11.11
C HIS A 40 8.38 2.64 11.17
N PHE A 41 8.40 1.78 10.16
CA PHE A 41 7.55 0.59 10.04
C PHE A 41 7.77 -0.40 11.21
N ILE A 42 9.02 -0.57 11.67
CA ILE A 42 9.36 -1.44 12.80
C ILE A 42 8.63 -1.04 14.09
N VAL A 43 8.37 0.26 14.29
CA VAL A 43 7.74 0.77 15.52
C VAL A 43 6.27 1.14 15.35
N CYS A 44 5.80 1.36 14.12
CA CYS A 44 4.44 1.83 13.85
C CYS A 44 3.47 0.70 13.47
N SER A 45 2.56 0.35 14.39
CA SER A 45 1.52 -0.67 14.16
C SER A 45 0.55 -0.32 13.02
N ARG A 46 0.28 0.98 12.79
CA ARG A 46 -0.59 1.45 11.71
C ARG A 46 0.05 1.19 10.34
N CYS A 47 1.31 1.55 10.16
CA CYS A 47 2.05 1.30 8.93
C CYS A 47 2.17 -0.20 8.67
N ARG A 48 2.43 -1.02 9.70
CA ARG A 48 2.40 -2.49 9.58
C ARG A 48 1.06 -3.01 9.04
N ARG A 49 -0.06 -2.54 9.60
CA ARG A 49 -1.39 -2.95 9.15
C ARG A 49 -1.66 -2.55 7.69
N ILE A 50 -1.20 -1.37 7.27
CA ILE A 50 -1.35 -0.92 5.88
C ILE A 50 -0.54 -1.80 4.93
N VAL A 51 0.74 -2.04 5.23
CA VAL A 51 1.61 -2.90 4.41
C VAL A 51 1.06 -4.32 4.34
N GLN A 52 0.53 -4.87 5.44
CA GLN A 52 -0.10 -6.20 5.41
C GLN A 52 -1.31 -6.25 4.46
N ARG A 53 -2.13 -5.20 4.42
CA ARG A 53 -3.26 -5.10 3.49
C ARG A 53 -2.78 -4.98 2.04
N LEU A 54 -1.73 -4.20 1.78
CA LEU A 54 -1.13 -4.10 0.46
C LEU A 54 -0.58 -5.46 0.02
N LYS A 55 0.14 -6.18 0.90
CA LYS A 55 0.65 -7.53 0.62
C LYS A 55 -0.47 -8.47 0.19
N ILE A 56 -1.57 -8.55 0.96
CA ILE A 56 -2.73 -9.38 0.61
C ILE A 56 -3.32 -8.97 -0.75
N PHE A 57 -3.44 -7.67 -1.03
CA PHE A 57 -3.93 -7.18 -2.31
C PHE A 57 -3.04 -7.62 -3.49
N TYR A 58 -1.71 -7.48 -3.36
CA TYR A 58 -0.77 -7.89 -4.40
C TYR A 58 -0.72 -9.42 -4.58
N GLU A 59 -0.85 -10.21 -3.51
CA GLU A 59 -0.96 -11.67 -3.62
C GLU A 59 -2.23 -12.10 -4.37
N ILE A 60 -3.37 -11.43 -4.11
CA ILE A 60 -4.61 -11.65 -4.86
C ILE A 60 -4.39 -11.28 -6.33
N LEU A 61 -3.79 -10.10 -6.59
CA LEU A 61 -3.52 -9.63 -7.95
C LEU A 61 -2.59 -10.59 -8.71
N GLU A 62 -1.51 -11.06 -8.08
CA GLU A 62 -0.58 -12.01 -8.66
C GLU A 62 -1.27 -13.33 -8.99
N LYS A 63 -2.06 -13.87 -8.06
CA LYS A 63 -2.84 -15.09 -8.29
C LYS A 63 -3.79 -14.94 -9.48
N GLU A 64 -4.57 -13.86 -9.51
CA GLU A 64 -5.51 -13.56 -10.59
C GLU A 64 -4.80 -13.31 -11.94
N MET A 65 -3.58 -12.78 -11.95
CA MET A 65 -2.76 -12.61 -13.16
C MET A 65 -2.17 -13.93 -13.66
N SER A 66 -1.83 -14.84 -12.75
CA SER A 66 -1.28 -16.17 -13.08
C SER A 66 -2.33 -17.16 -13.58
N GLU A 67 -3.61 -16.93 -13.27
CA GLU A 67 -4.77 -17.72 -13.70
C GLU A 67 -5.75 -16.86 -14.54
N PRO A 68 -5.38 -16.47 -15.79
CA PRO A 68 -6.15 -15.51 -16.61
C PRO A 68 -7.53 -16.02 -17.09
N SER A 69 -7.99 -17.19 -16.66
CA SER A 69 -9.27 -17.79 -17.04
C SER A 69 -10.48 -17.27 -16.25
N SER A 70 -10.31 -16.31 -15.33
CA SER A 70 -11.40 -15.71 -14.54
C SER A 70 -11.95 -14.43 -15.20
N PRO A 71 -13.23 -14.41 -15.65
CA PRO A 71 -13.89 -13.21 -16.19
C PRO A 71 -13.88 -11.99 -15.26
N LYS A 72 -13.60 -12.20 -13.96
CA LYS A 72 -13.59 -11.16 -12.92
C LYS A 72 -12.43 -10.18 -13.06
N VAL A 73 -11.29 -10.58 -13.65
CA VAL A 73 -10.12 -9.71 -13.82
C VAL A 73 -10.37 -8.66 -14.89
N ILE A 74 -10.95 -9.07 -16.03
CA ILE A 74 -11.40 -8.15 -17.07
C ILE A 74 -12.44 -7.19 -16.49
N ASP A 75 -13.40 -7.72 -15.71
CA ASP A 75 -14.43 -6.89 -15.07
C ASP A 75 -13.86 -5.90 -14.04
N PHE A 76 -12.86 -6.30 -13.25
CA PHE A 76 -12.18 -5.47 -12.27
C PHE A 76 -11.28 -4.42 -12.95
N ALA A 77 -10.51 -4.81 -13.97
CA ALA A 77 -9.68 -3.90 -14.76
C ALA A 77 -10.54 -2.88 -15.53
N LEU A 78 -11.68 -3.29 -16.09
CA LEU A 78 -12.64 -2.39 -16.73
C LEU A 78 -13.28 -1.43 -15.71
N LYS A 79 -13.54 -1.86 -14.48
CA LYS A 79 -14.05 -1.00 -13.38
C LYS A 79 -12.99 -0.03 -12.86
N LEU A 80 -11.72 -0.40 -12.88
CA LEU A 80 -10.59 0.47 -12.52
C LEU A 80 -10.22 1.49 -13.61
N ASN A 81 -10.80 1.39 -14.81
CA ASN A 81 -10.50 2.25 -15.94
C ASN A 81 -11.70 3.18 -16.26
N PRO A 82 -11.95 4.24 -15.47
CA PRO A 82 -13.08 5.15 -15.69
C PRO A 82 -12.99 6.02 -16.96
N LYS A 83 -12.07 5.72 -17.90
CA LYS A 83 -11.84 6.47 -19.14
C LYS A 83 -12.08 5.70 -20.45
N VAL A 84 -12.53 4.45 -20.42
CA VAL A 84 -12.77 3.66 -21.66
C VAL A 84 -14.26 3.38 -21.92
N ARG A 85 -15.16 4.20 -21.36
CA ARG A 85 -16.57 4.27 -21.77
C ARG A 85 -17.03 5.72 -21.87
N SER A 86 -16.47 6.45 -22.84
CA SER A 86 -17.10 7.61 -23.49
C SER A 86 -16.16 8.22 -24.53
N ARG A 87 -15.99 7.50 -25.65
CA ARG A 87 -16.16 7.99 -27.02
C ARG A 87 -16.01 6.84 -28.00
#